data_AF-A0A3B1JU65-F1
#
_entry.id   AF-A0A3B1JU65-F1
#
_cell.length_a   1.000
_cell.length_b   1.000
_cell.length_c   1.000
_cell.angle_alpha   90.00
_cell.angle_beta   90.00
_cell.angle_gamma   90.00
#
_symmetry.space_group_name_H-M   'P 1'
#
loop_
_entity.id
_entity.type
_entity.pdbx_description
1 polymer ?
#
loop_
_entity_poly.entity_id
_entity_poly.type
_entity_poly.pdbx_seq_one_letter_code
_entity_poly.pdbx_strand_id
1 'polypeptide(L)'
;QETGILDGLSAEDYKACIGMIEKNILATDLNVHLKRAELFEVAENHRLQWKNEDHRDLLSALMTACDVCSITKPWPVQKRVAQLVAEEFFAQGDREIHEFNIQPIAVMDRVNSTRLPELQIQYIDSICTPLYQALSTLFEPCAPLLDGCMKNRDKWESLVQGK
;
A
#
# COMPACT_ATOMS: atom_id res chain seq x y z
N GLN A 1 -30.29 -3.85 10.12
CA GLN A 1 -30.84 -2.57 9.64
C GLN A 1 -30.15 -2.29 8.31
N GLU A 2 -30.89 -2.15 7.22
CA GLU A 2 -30.30 -1.77 5.94
C GLU A 2 -29.96 -0.27 5.99
N THR A 3 -28.77 0.09 5.54
CA THR A 3 -28.23 1.45 5.68
C THR A 3 -28.61 2.37 4.51
N GLY A 4 -29.03 1.83 3.36
CA GLY A 4 -29.64 2.58 2.24
C GLY A 4 -28.80 3.73 1.66
N ILE A 5 -27.47 3.71 1.84
CA ILE A 5 -26.61 4.86 1.56
C ILE A 5 -26.56 5.27 0.07
N LEU A 6 -26.99 4.39 -0.84
CA LEU A 6 -26.99 4.61 -2.30
C LEU A 6 -28.41 4.74 -2.88
N ASP A 7 -29.46 4.72 -2.06
CA ASP A 7 -30.86 4.64 -2.53
C ASP A 7 -31.32 5.86 -3.34
N GLY A 8 -30.61 7.00 -3.20
CA GLY A 8 -30.87 8.21 -3.98
C GLY A 8 -30.32 8.19 -5.41
N LEU A 9 -29.57 7.15 -5.79
CA LEU A 9 -28.99 7.04 -7.13
C LEU A 9 -29.99 6.50 -8.15
N SER A 10 -29.82 6.91 -9.41
CA SER A 10 -30.49 6.23 -10.52
C SER A 10 -30.00 4.78 -10.62
N ALA A 11 -30.76 3.91 -11.29
CA ALA A 11 -30.33 2.53 -11.50
C ALA A 11 -28.99 2.43 -12.27
N GLU A 12 -28.73 3.38 -13.17
CA GLU A 12 -27.48 3.47 -13.93
C GLU A 12 -26.31 3.90 -13.03
N ASP A 13 -26.49 4.97 -12.25
CA ASP A 13 -25.46 5.47 -11.32
C ASP A 13 -25.16 4.47 -10.21
N TYR A 14 -26.17 3.76 -9.72
CA TYR A 14 -26.00 2.70 -8.74
C TYR A 14 -25.08 1.61 -9.30
N LYS A 15 -25.36 1.13 -10.51
CA LYS A 15 -24.53 0.10 -11.16
C LYS A 15 -23.10 0.58 -11.39
N ALA A 16 -22.92 1.82 -11.85
CA ALA A 16 -21.60 2.42 -12.04
C ALA A 16 -20.83 2.57 -10.72
N CYS A 17 -21.51 3.01 -9.66
CA CYS A 17 -20.94 3.18 -8.32
C CYS A 17 -20.48 1.83 -7.75
N ILE A 18 -21.32 0.79 -7.83
CA ILE A 18 -20.95 -0.57 -7.39
C ILE A 18 -19.76 -1.09 -8.18
N GLY A 19 -19.74 -0.95 -9.51
CA GLY A 19 -18.59 -1.38 -10.32
C GLY A 19 -17.29 -0.66 -9.96
N MET A 20 -17.36 0.64 -9.64
CA MET A 20 -16.22 1.40 -9.16
C MET A 20 -15.75 0.92 -7.77
N ILE A 21 -16.68 0.63 -6.85
CA ILE A 21 -16.35 0.10 -5.52
C ILE A 21 -15.68 -1.26 -5.63
N GLU A 22 -16.26 -2.19 -6.40
CA GLU A 22 -15.69 -3.52 -6.64
C GLU A 22 -14.26 -3.43 -7.17
N LYS A 23 -14.05 -2.59 -8.19
CA LYS A 23 -12.71 -2.37 -8.76
C LYS A 23 -11.71 -1.82 -7.74
N ASN A 24 -12.13 -0.84 -6.94
CA ASN A 24 -11.28 -0.20 -5.95
C ASN A 24 -10.93 -1.13 -4.79
N ILE A 25 -11.83 -2.02 -4.39
CA ILE A 25 -11.55 -3.08 -3.41
C ILE A 25 -10.52 -4.05 -3.99
N LEU A 26 -10.69 -4.52 -5.23
CA LEU A 26 -9.73 -5.42 -5.86
C LEU A 26 -8.34 -4.78 -6.04
N ALA A 27 -8.29 -3.45 -6.19
CA ALA A 27 -7.04 -2.70 -6.32
C ALA A 27 -6.21 -2.61 -5.04
N THR A 28 -6.74 -2.97 -3.87
CA THR A 28 -5.96 -3.02 -2.62
C THR A 28 -5.10 -4.29 -2.52
N ASP A 29 -5.34 -5.30 -3.36
CA ASP A 29 -4.43 -6.46 -3.44
C ASP A 29 -3.07 -6.02 -4.01
N LEU A 30 -2.02 -6.17 -3.20
CA LEU A 30 -0.65 -5.83 -3.59
C LEU A 30 -0.17 -6.63 -4.83
N ASN A 31 -0.70 -7.82 -5.10
CA ASN A 31 -0.39 -8.55 -6.33
C ASN A 31 -0.90 -7.84 -7.58
N VAL A 32 -2.01 -7.10 -7.47
CA VAL A 32 -2.50 -6.25 -8.55
C VAL A 32 -1.56 -5.06 -8.72
N HIS A 33 -1.13 -4.43 -7.63
CA HIS A 33 -0.17 -3.32 -7.66
C HIS A 33 1.14 -3.70 -8.36
N LEU A 34 1.72 -4.86 -8.02
CA LEU A 34 2.97 -5.35 -8.61
C LEU A 34 2.92 -5.55 -10.13
N LYS A 35 1.72 -5.65 -10.72
CA LYS A 35 1.51 -5.82 -12.16
C LYS A 35 1.28 -4.50 -12.90
N ARG A 36 1.27 -3.35 -12.22
CA ARG A 36 0.96 -2.03 -12.80
C ARG A 36 2.17 -1.32 -13.43
N ALA A 37 2.90 -2.01 -14.31
CA ALA A 37 4.01 -1.41 -15.06
C ALA A 37 3.58 -0.13 -15.82
N GLU A 38 2.37 -0.15 -16.38
CA GLU A 38 1.81 0.96 -17.17
C GLU A 38 1.61 2.25 -16.35
N LEU A 39 1.26 2.15 -15.06
CA LEU A 39 1.16 3.33 -14.19
C LEU A 39 2.49 4.08 -14.12
N PHE A 40 3.58 3.34 -13.95
CA PHE A 40 4.92 3.91 -13.84
C PHE A 40 5.35 4.54 -15.17
N GLU A 41 5.03 3.91 -16.29
CA GLU A 41 5.30 4.48 -17.62
C GLU A 41 4.49 5.77 -17.87
N VAL A 42 3.20 5.79 -17.51
CA VAL A 42 2.35 6.98 -17.65
C VAL A 42 2.86 8.13 -16.79
N ALA A 43 3.33 7.83 -15.57
CA ALA A 43 3.93 8.80 -14.66
C ALA A 43 5.24 9.37 -15.21
N GLU A 44 6.18 8.52 -15.61
CA GLU A 44 7.51 8.92 -16.11
C GLU A 44 7.42 9.83 -17.35
N ASN A 45 6.45 9.55 -18.23
CA ASN A 45 6.27 10.33 -19.45
C ASN A 45 5.29 11.51 -19.31
N HIS A 46 4.72 11.74 -18.12
CA HIS A 46 3.67 12.74 -17.89
C HIS A 46 2.48 12.63 -18.86
N ARG A 47 2.06 11.39 -19.19
CA ARG A 47 1.03 11.12 -20.23
C ARG A 47 -0.36 10.82 -19.67
N LEU A 48 -0.67 11.23 -18.44
CA LEU A 48 -2.01 10.99 -17.88
C LEU A 48 -3.09 11.70 -18.71
N GLN A 49 -4.13 10.95 -19.10
CA GLN A 49 -5.21 11.46 -19.93
C GLN A 49 -6.54 11.12 -19.26
N TRP A 50 -7.20 12.13 -18.69
CA TRP A 50 -8.46 11.96 -17.95
C TRP A 50 -9.62 11.41 -18.79
N LYS A 51 -9.58 11.61 -20.11
CA LYS A 51 -10.60 11.10 -21.03
C LYS A 51 -10.37 9.64 -21.41
N ASN A 52 -9.18 9.10 -21.17
CA ASN A 52 -8.88 7.70 -21.41
C ASN A 52 -9.37 6.88 -20.20
N GLU A 53 -10.26 5.92 -20.43
CA GLU A 53 -10.77 5.02 -19.40
C GLU A 53 -9.67 4.16 -18.78
N ASP A 54 -8.76 3.62 -19.59
CA ASP A 54 -7.64 2.82 -19.11
C ASP A 54 -6.74 3.65 -18.17
N HIS A 55 -6.49 4.93 -18.51
CA HIS A 55 -5.70 5.81 -17.65
C HIS A 55 -6.43 6.14 -16.34
N ARG A 56 -7.77 6.32 -16.37
CA ARG A 56 -8.56 6.50 -15.15
C ARG A 56 -8.54 5.24 -14.29
N ASP A 57 -8.50 4.07 -14.91
CA ASP A 57 -8.44 2.80 -14.21
C ASP A 57 -7.11 2.59 -13.50
N LEU A 58 -6.00 3.08 -14.08
CA LEU A 58 -4.70 3.09 -13.42
C LEU A 58 -4.72 3.89 -12.11
N LEU A 59 -5.60 4.89 -11.97
CA LEU A 59 -5.75 5.70 -10.75
C LEU A 59 -6.31 4.91 -9.57
N SER A 60 -6.84 3.70 -9.77
CA SER A 60 -7.13 2.80 -8.65
C SER A 60 -5.88 2.45 -7.82
N ALA A 61 -4.66 2.74 -8.31
CA ALA A 61 -3.44 2.73 -7.49
C ALA A 61 -3.47 3.73 -6.32
N LEU A 62 -4.33 4.75 -6.36
CA LEU A 62 -4.63 5.59 -5.20
C LEU A 62 -5.20 4.78 -4.04
N MET A 63 -5.95 3.71 -4.32
CA MET A 63 -6.43 2.79 -3.27
C MET A 63 -5.26 2.07 -2.60
N THR A 64 -4.30 1.57 -3.38
CA THR A 64 -3.07 1.00 -2.82
C THR A 64 -2.31 2.00 -1.97
N ALA A 65 -2.18 3.25 -2.44
CA ALA A 65 -1.50 4.30 -1.69
C ALA A 65 -2.23 4.65 -0.37
N CYS A 66 -3.56 4.64 -0.38
CA CYS A 66 -4.36 4.80 0.83
C CYS A 66 -4.17 3.63 1.80
N ASP A 67 -4.15 2.40 1.28
CA ASP A 67 -4.01 1.18 2.08
C ASP A 67 -2.63 1.11 2.78
N VAL A 68 -1.56 1.48 2.07
CA VAL A 68 -0.20 1.51 2.62
C VAL A 68 0.19 2.87 3.20
N CYS A 69 -0.76 3.77 3.46
CA CYS A 69 -0.47 5.17 3.84
C CYS A 69 0.21 5.32 5.20
N SER A 70 0.20 4.28 6.04
CA SER A 70 0.87 4.28 7.35
C SER A 70 2.37 4.60 7.23
N ILE A 71 3.00 4.20 6.13
CA ILE A 71 4.42 4.43 5.84
C ILE A 71 4.77 5.91 5.62
N THR A 72 3.77 6.75 5.36
CA THR A 72 3.93 8.20 5.11
C THR A 72 3.71 9.04 6.38
N LYS A 73 3.24 8.41 7.47
CA LYS A 73 2.85 9.13 8.69
C LYS A 73 4.07 9.56 9.51
N PRO A 74 3.92 10.51 10.44
CA PRO A 74 5.00 10.86 11.37
C PRO A 74 5.57 9.62 12.08
N TRP A 75 6.88 9.62 12.31
CA TRP A 75 7.62 8.45 12.82
C TRP A 75 6.99 7.73 14.01
N PRO A 76 6.48 8.40 15.08
CA PRO A 76 5.86 7.69 16.20
C PRO A 76 4.65 6.85 15.78
N VAL A 77 3.88 7.34 14.80
CA VAL A 77 2.71 6.64 14.25
C VAL A 77 3.17 5.49 13.37
N GLN A 78 4.07 5.75 12.42
CA GLN A 78 4.56 4.73 11.50
C GLN A 78 5.20 3.56 12.26
N LYS A 79 6.07 3.85 13.25
CA LYS A 79 6.73 2.83 14.06
C LYS A 79 5.71 1.97 14.81
N ARG A 80 4.68 2.58 15.40
CA ARG A 80 3.64 1.85 16.12
C ARG A 80 2.83 0.94 15.18
N VAL A 81 2.46 1.44 14.01
CA VAL A 81 1.72 0.65 13.01
C VAL A 81 2.57 -0.51 12.49
N ALA A 82 3.86 -0.29 12.20
CA ALA A 82 4.76 -1.35 11.76
C ALA A 82 4.89 -2.49 12.80
N GLN A 83 4.90 -2.15 14.10
CA GLN A 83 4.88 -3.15 15.17
C GLN A 83 3.59 -3.97 15.18
N LEU A 84 2.42 -3.32 15.02
CA LEU A 84 1.13 -4.01 14.99
C LEU A 84 1.03 -4.96 13.79
N VAL A 85 1.48 -4.53 12.60
CA VAL A 85 1.52 -5.38 11.41
C VAL A 85 2.46 -6.57 11.60
N ALA A 86 3.65 -6.34 12.20
CA ALA A 86 4.57 -7.43 12.50
C ALA A 86 3.96 -8.44 13.51
N GLU A 87 3.29 -7.95 14.56
CA GLU A 87 2.58 -8.80 15.53
C GLU A 87 1.53 -9.68 14.85
N GLU A 88 0.77 -9.13 13.90
CA GLU A 88 -0.22 -9.87 13.09
C GLU A 88 0.44 -10.93 12.19
N PHE A 89 1.50 -10.57 11.46
CA PHE A 89 2.24 -11.51 10.61
C PHE A 89 2.86 -12.65 11.41
N PHE A 90 3.41 -12.36 12.59
CA PHE A 90 3.93 -13.40 13.47
C PHE A 90 2.82 -14.31 14.00
N ALA A 91 1.65 -13.77 14.34
CA ALA A 91 0.51 -14.58 14.75
C ALA A 91 -0.03 -15.46 13.61
N GLN A 92 0.09 -15.03 12.35
CA GLN A 92 -0.19 -15.88 11.20
C GLN A 92 0.88 -16.98 11.05
N GLY A 93 2.16 -16.63 11.08
CA GLY A 93 3.25 -17.61 10.95
C GLY A 93 3.20 -18.70 12.03
N ASP A 94 2.89 -18.33 13.28
CA ASP A 94 2.68 -19.30 14.35
C ASP A 94 1.51 -20.25 14.03
N ARG A 95 0.38 -19.74 13.51
CA ARG A 95 -0.75 -20.60 13.11
C ARG A 95 -0.36 -21.55 11.98
N GLU A 96 0.40 -21.08 11.00
CA GLU A 96 0.88 -21.91 9.89
C GLU A 96 1.75 -23.09 10.36
N ILE A 97 2.61 -22.86 11.35
CA ILE A 97 3.41 -23.91 11.98
C ILE A 97 2.51 -24.90 12.73
N HIS A 98 1.64 -24.40 13.62
CA HIS A 98 0.88 -25.25 14.54
C HIS A 98 -0.22 -26.06 13.84
N GLU A 99 -0.91 -25.47 12.86
CA GLU A 99 -2.07 -26.09 12.21
C GLU A 99 -1.69 -26.90 10.97
N PHE A 100 -0.65 -26.47 10.24
CA PHE A 100 -0.31 -27.04 8.93
C PHE A 100 1.11 -27.58 8.83
N ASN A 101 1.96 -27.40 9.86
CA ASN A 101 3.37 -27.79 9.86
C ASN A 101 4.15 -27.19 8.67
N ILE A 102 3.79 -25.95 8.30
CA ILE A 102 4.42 -25.18 7.22
C ILE A 102 5.47 -24.24 7.83
N GLN A 103 6.62 -24.10 7.16
CA GLN A 103 7.62 -23.10 7.52
C GLN A 103 7.16 -21.72 7.03
N PRO A 104 6.94 -20.75 7.93
CA PRO A 104 6.47 -19.43 7.54
C PRO A 104 7.55 -18.67 6.77
N ILE A 105 7.12 -17.76 5.91
CA ILE A 105 8.05 -16.87 5.22
C ILE A 105 8.73 -15.91 6.20
N ALA A 106 9.90 -15.38 5.84
CA ALA A 106 10.76 -14.60 6.74
C ALA A 106 10.04 -13.43 7.44
N VAL A 107 9.07 -12.78 6.80
CA VAL A 107 8.30 -11.67 7.38
C VAL A 107 7.26 -12.10 8.42
N MET A 108 6.86 -13.38 8.39
CA MET A 108 5.89 -13.99 9.30
C MET A 108 6.56 -14.83 10.39
N ASP A 109 7.85 -15.11 10.28
CA ASP A 109 8.60 -15.84 11.29
C ASP A 109 9.07 -14.89 12.41
N ARG A 110 8.52 -15.08 13.61
CA ARG A 110 8.83 -14.30 14.82
C ARG A 110 10.32 -14.36 15.22
N VAL A 111 11.05 -15.40 14.80
CA VAL A 111 12.50 -15.51 15.00
C VAL A 111 13.24 -14.36 14.28
N ASN A 112 12.67 -13.82 13.21
CA ASN A 112 13.21 -12.67 12.47
C ASN A 112 12.77 -11.31 13.05
N SER A 113 12.18 -11.26 14.25
CA SER A 113 11.71 -9.99 14.85
C SER A 113 12.79 -8.91 15.00
N THR A 114 14.05 -9.31 15.21
CA THR A 114 15.20 -8.39 15.26
C THR A 114 15.53 -7.76 13.90
N ARG A 115 15.09 -8.39 12.80
CA ARG A 115 15.29 -7.93 11.42
C ARG A 115 14.18 -7.03 10.90
N LEU A 116 13.23 -6.65 11.78
CA LEU A 116 12.12 -5.77 11.40
C LEU A 116 12.60 -4.47 10.72
N PRO A 117 13.67 -3.78 11.18
CA PRO A 117 14.18 -2.60 10.49
C PRO A 117 14.59 -2.86 9.04
N GLU A 118 15.34 -3.92 8.77
CA GLU A 118 15.76 -4.29 7.41
C GLU A 118 14.57 -4.66 6.52
N LEU A 119 13.59 -5.39 7.08
CA LEU A 119 12.36 -5.74 6.37
C LEU A 119 11.51 -4.51 6.01
N GLN A 120 11.46 -3.51 6.89
CA GLN A 120 10.77 -2.25 6.62
C GLN A 120 11.47 -1.44 5.51
N ILE A 121 12.80 -1.39 5.49
CA ILE A 121 13.56 -0.74 4.41
C ILE A 121 13.25 -1.44 3.07
N GLN A 122 13.32 -2.77 3.05
CA GLN A 122 13.01 -3.54 1.83
C GLN A 122 11.58 -3.28 1.34
N TYR A 123 10.60 -3.25 2.25
CA TYR A 123 9.21 -2.94 1.93
C TYR A 123 9.04 -1.52 1.37
N ILE A 124 9.70 -0.54 1.97
CA ILE A 124 9.68 0.84 1.49
C ILE A 124 10.27 0.92 0.08
N ASP A 125 11.46 0.36 -0.13
CA ASP A 125 12.17 0.46 -1.41
C ASP A 125 11.47 -0.30 -2.54
N SER A 126 10.89 -1.45 -2.24
CA SER A 126 10.30 -2.31 -3.28
C SER A 126 8.87 -1.94 -3.64
N ILE A 127 8.10 -1.41 -2.68
CA ILE A 127 6.65 -1.19 -2.84
C ILE A 127 6.29 0.28 -2.71
N CYS A 128 6.67 0.92 -1.60
CA CYS A 128 6.14 2.22 -1.24
C CYS A 128 6.76 3.35 -2.07
N THR A 129 8.09 3.36 -2.18
CA THR A 129 8.83 4.42 -2.88
C THR A 129 8.43 4.51 -4.35
N PRO A 130 8.40 3.43 -5.15
CA PRO A 130 7.95 3.50 -6.54
C PRO A 130 6.52 4.05 -6.66
N LEU A 131 5.61 3.61 -5.79
CA LEU A 131 4.22 4.04 -5.78
C LEU A 131 4.09 5.55 -5.49
N TYR A 132 4.67 6.04 -4.39
CA TYR A 132 4.56 7.46 -4.04
C TYR A 132 5.37 8.35 -4.97
N GLN A 133 6.46 7.86 -5.56
CA GLN A 133 7.18 8.58 -6.60
C GLN A 133 6.29 8.79 -7.82
N ALA A 134 5.68 7.72 -8.35
CA ALA A 134 4.78 7.82 -9.50
C ALA A 134 3.60 8.77 -9.22
N LEU A 135 2.98 8.65 -8.04
CA LEU A 135 1.88 9.53 -7.65
C LEU A 135 2.30 10.99 -7.50
N SER A 136 3.48 11.26 -6.93
CA SER A 136 3.99 12.64 -6.82
C SER A 136 4.33 13.25 -8.18
N THR A 137 4.79 12.44 -9.14
CA THR A 137 5.06 12.87 -10.52
C THR A 137 3.76 13.17 -11.28
N LEU A 138 2.71 12.40 -11.03
CA LEU A 138 1.38 12.60 -11.63
C LEU A 138 0.59 13.73 -10.96
N PHE A 139 0.72 13.87 -9.65
CA PHE A 139 -0.05 14.78 -8.81
C PHE A 139 0.88 15.47 -7.80
N GLU A 140 1.24 16.72 -8.07
CA GLU A 140 2.05 17.55 -7.17
C GLU A 140 1.53 17.55 -5.70
N PRO A 141 0.20 17.61 -5.44
CA PRO A 141 -0.31 17.55 -4.07
C PRO A 141 0.02 16.26 -3.29
N CYS A 142 0.44 15.19 -3.97
CA CYS A 142 0.86 13.94 -3.34
C CYS A 142 2.34 13.94 -2.91
N ALA A 143 3.13 14.97 -3.24
CA ALA A 143 4.54 15.06 -2.84
C ALA A 143 4.81 14.86 -1.33
N PRO A 144 3.96 15.35 -0.39
CA PRO A 144 4.17 15.10 1.04
C PRO A 144 4.13 13.61 1.43
N LEU A 145 3.44 12.77 0.66
CA LEU A 145 3.39 11.32 0.91
C LEU A 145 4.74 10.67 0.64
N LEU A 146 5.39 11.04 -0.46
CA LEU A 146 6.74 10.58 -0.79
C LEU A 146 7.76 11.07 0.25
N ASP A 147 7.70 12.35 0.63
CA ASP A 147 8.58 12.93 1.66
C ASP A 147 8.43 12.19 3.01
N GLY A 148 7.20 11.92 3.44
CA GLY A 148 6.93 11.12 4.64
C GLY A 148 7.48 9.68 4.54
N CYS A 149 7.31 9.05 3.39
CA CYS A 149 7.85 7.71 3.11
C CYS A 149 9.38 7.68 3.23
N MET A 150 10.08 8.62 2.58
CA MET A 150 11.54 8.70 2.62
C MET A 150 12.08 9.04 4.01
N LYS A 151 11.43 9.95 4.75
CA LYS A 151 11.79 10.24 6.14
C LYS A 151 11.71 9.01 7.04
N ASN A 152 10.70 8.16 6.85
CA ASN A 152 10.58 6.93 7.62
C ASN A 152 11.59 5.88 7.17
N ARG A 153 11.94 5.82 5.89
CA ARG A 153 13.05 5.00 5.38
C ARG A 153 14.36 5.32 6.12
N ASP A 154 14.70 6.60 6.22
CA ASP A 154 15.92 7.05 6.90
C ASP A 154 15.90 6.71 8.40
N LYS A 155 14.72 6.76 9.03
CA LYS A 155 14.55 6.35 10.43
C LYS A 155 14.79 4.85 10.61
N TRP A 156 14.26 4.00 9.73
CA TRP A 156 14.55 2.57 9.77
C TRP A 156 16.03 2.27 9.51
N GLU A 157 16.64 2.96 8.56
CA GLU A 157 18.08 2.84 8.29
C GLU A 157 18.95 3.24 9.49
N SER A 158 18.56 4.29 10.21
CA SER A 158 19.23 4.69 11.46
C SER A 158 19.18 3.58 12.50
N LEU A 159 18.04 2.87 12.62
CA LEU A 159 17.91 1.74 13.56
C LEU A 159 18.79 0.55 13.19
N VAL A 160 18.95 0.25 11.90
CA VAL A 160 19.90 -0.79 11.43
C VAL A 160 21.34 -0.42 11.78
N GLN A 161 21.70 0.86 11.62
CA GLN A 161 23.04 1.37 11.91
C GLN A 161 23.32 1.57 13.41
N GLY A 162 22.34 1.34 14.29
CA GLY A 162 22.46 1.55 15.73
C GLY A 162 22.59 3.03 16.14
N LYS A 163 22.03 3.94 15.36
CA LYS A 163 22.05 5.40 15.58
C LYS A 163 20.74 5.92 16.18
#